data_AF-A0ABC9XPU4-F1
#
_entry.id   AF-A0ABC9XPU4-F1
#
_cell.length_a   1.000
_cell.length_b   1.000
_cell.length_c   1.000
_cell.angle_alpha   90.00
_cell.angle_beta   90.00
_cell.angle_gamma   90.00
#
_symmetry.space_group_name_H-M   'P 1'
#
loop_
_entity.id
_entity.type
_entity.pdbx_description
1 polymer ?
#
loop_
_entity_poly.entity_id
_entity_poly.type
_entity_poly.pdbx_seq_one_letter_code
_entity_poly.pdbx_strand_id
1 'polypeptide(L)'
;MPVAFSVQVEDKTYYMCCEKECGKMIVRFREGEVPKEIPGESNVIFFKKTFTSCSTRAFKFEYSLEQGMFLAFEEEGCLRKLILKKLSKEDEVDETMKISF
;
A
#
# COMPACT_ATOMS: atom_id res chain seq x y z
N MET A 1 -10.89 6.34 0.03
CA MET A 1 -11.70 5.10 -0.03
C MET A 1 -10.87 3.95 0.56
N PRO A 2 -11.32 3.26 1.62
CA PRO A 2 -10.59 2.12 2.18
C PRO A 2 -10.58 0.94 1.19
N VAL A 3 -9.43 0.29 1.06
CA VAL A 3 -9.21 -0.87 0.19
C VAL A 3 -8.25 -1.86 0.85
N ALA A 4 -8.36 -3.13 0.47
CA ALA A 4 -7.36 -4.15 0.70
C ALA A 4 -6.89 -4.70 -0.65
N PHE A 5 -5.65 -5.19 -0.71
CA PHE A 5 -5.11 -5.83 -1.90
C PHE A 5 -5.02 -7.33 -1.70
N SER A 6 -5.45 -8.09 -2.70
CA SER A 6 -5.22 -9.52 -2.78
C SER A 6 -4.77 -9.89 -4.19
N VAL A 7 -4.02 -10.98 -4.28
CA VAL A 7 -3.58 -11.58 -5.54
C VAL A 7 -3.85 -13.07 -5.48
N GLN A 8 -4.25 -13.64 -6.61
CA GLN A 8 -4.34 -15.08 -6.79
C GLN A 8 -3.11 -15.53 -7.57
N VAL A 9 -2.38 -16.49 -7.01
CA VAL A 9 -1.23 -17.14 -7.64
C VAL A 9 -1.54 -18.62 -7.64
N GLU A 10 -1.68 -19.21 -8.83
CA GLU A 10 -2.15 -20.59 -9.01
C GLU A 10 -3.52 -20.80 -8.34
N ASP A 11 -3.63 -21.74 -7.41
CA ASP A 11 -4.83 -22.07 -6.64
C ASP A 11 -4.87 -21.39 -5.26
N LYS A 12 -3.90 -20.50 -4.98
CA LYS A 12 -3.77 -19.83 -3.69
C LYS A 12 -4.09 -18.34 -3.76
N THR A 13 -4.78 -17.87 -2.74
CA THR A 13 -5.01 -16.43 -2.53
C THR A 13 -4.03 -15.90 -1.50
N TYR A 14 -3.51 -14.71 -1.76
CA TYR A 14 -2.65 -13.97 -0.85
C TYR A 14 -3.22 -12.57 -0.65
N TYR A 15 -3.25 -12.09 0.58
CA TYR A 15 -3.58 -10.71 0.88
C TYR A 15 -2.34 -9.93 1.31
N MET A 16 -2.31 -8.65 0.95
CA MET A 16 -1.26 -7.74 1.37
C MET A 16 -1.50 -7.27 2.81
N CYS A 17 -0.45 -7.28 3.62
CA CYS A 17 -0.44 -6.69 4.95
C CYS A 17 0.89 -5.99 5.22
N CYS A 18 0.89 -5.09 6.20
CA CYS A 18 2.08 -4.41 6.67
C CYS A 18 2.48 -4.95 8.04
N GLU A 19 3.76 -5.28 8.18
CA GLU A 19 4.31 -5.84 9.42
C GLU A 19 5.55 -5.07 9.85
N LYS A 20 5.70 -4.93 11.17
CA LYS A 20 6.90 -4.32 11.74
C LYS A 20 7.96 -5.39 11.92
N GLU A 21 9.11 -5.21 11.26
CA GLU A 21 10.28 -6.08 11.37
C GLU A 21 11.52 -5.20 11.60
N CYS A 22 12.30 -5.50 12.64
CA CYS A 22 13.50 -4.74 13.00
C CYS A 22 13.28 -3.21 13.07
N GLY A 23 12.10 -2.78 13.53
CA GLY A 23 11.74 -1.36 13.65
C GLY A 23 11.23 -0.69 12.36
N LYS A 24 11.24 -1.39 11.21
CA LYS A 24 10.74 -0.89 9.92
C LYS A 24 9.39 -1.53 9.59
N MET A 25 8.50 -0.76 8.97
CA MET A 25 7.24 -1.30 8.44
C MET A 25 7.50 -1.86 7.04
N ILE A 26 7.11 -3.12 6.81
CA ILE A 26 7.40 -3.87 5.58
C ILE A 26 6.10 -4.37 4.96
N VAL A 27 5.99 -4.29 3.64
CA VAL A 27 4.89 -4.88 2.87
C VAL A 27 5.12 -6.39 2.73
N ARG A 28 4.11 -7.19 3.09
CA ARG A 28 4.14 -8.65 2.98
C ARG A 28 2.85 -9.17 2.35
N PHE A 29 2.92 -10.38 1.84
CA PHE A 29 1.76 -11.13 1.35
C PHE A 29 1.60 -12.38 2.20
N ARG A 30 0.43 -12.54 2.83
CA ARG A 30 0.07 -13.72 3.62
C ARG A 30 -0.91 -14.58 2.84
N GLU A 31 -0.70 -15.89 2.88
CA GLU A 31 -1.63 -16.86 2.29
C GLU A 31 -2.97 -16.81 3.06
N GLY A 32 -4.07 -16.75 2.32
CA GLY A 32 -5.43 -16.65 2.84
C GLY A 32 -6.26 -15.56 2.17
N GLU A 33 -7.53 -15.48 2.56
CA GLU A 33 -8.44 -14.43 2.13
C GLU A 33 -8.27 -13.16 2.99
N VAL A 34 -8.63 -12.01 2.42
CA VAL A 34 -8.79 -10.77 3.22
C VAL A 34 -9.90 -11.01 4.24
N PRO A 35 -9.71 -10.66 5.53
CA PRO A 35 -10.76 -10.77 6.54
C PRO A 35 -12.04 -10.05 6.10
N LYS A 36 -13.19 -10.74 6.19
CA LYS A 36 -14.50 -10.20 5.77
C LYS A 36 -14.97 -9.06 6.66
N GLU A 37 -14.60 -9.10 7.94
CA GLU A 37 -14.93 -8.09 8.93
C GLU A 37 -13.65 -7.46 9.45
N ILE A 38 -13.52 -6.15 9.25
CA ILE A 38 -12.39 -5.35 9.72
C ILE A 38 -12.99 -4.20 10.52
N PRO A 39 -12.80 -4.15 11.85
CA PRO A 39 -13.52 -3.24 12.73
C PRO A 39 -13.11 -1.75 12.60
N GLY A 40 -12.15 -1.43 11.73
CA GLY A 40 -11.64 -0.08 11.52
C GLY A 40 -10.32 -0.07 10.76
N GLU A 41 -9.38 0.77 11.20
CA GLU A 41 -8.01 0.75 10.70
C GLU A 41 -7.33 -0.58 11.00
N SER A 42 -6.54 -1.06 10.05
CA SER A 42 -5.90 -2.37 10.13
C SER A 42 -4.68 -2.42 9.24
N ASN A 43 -3.75 -3.31 9.58
CA ASN A 43 -2.51 -3.45 8.83
C ASN A 43 -2.70 -4.03 7.40
N VAL A 44 -3.94 -4.37 7.02
CA VAL A 44 -4.33 -4.79 5.66
C VAL A 44 -5.05 -3.70 4.86
N ILE A 45 -5.40 -2.57 5.51
CA ILE A 45 -6.20 -1.50 4.89
C ILE A 45 -5.34 -0.34 4.45
N PHE A 46 -5.65 0.14 3.25
CA PHE A 46 -5.12 1.36 2.66
C PHE A 46 -6.24 2.32 2.26
N PHE A 47 -6.02 3.61 2.36
CA PHE A 47 -6.91 4.62 1.79
C PHE A 47 -6.45 4.96 0.36
N LYS A 48 -7.21 4.49 -0.62
CA LYS A 48 -7.12 4.93 -2.03
C LYS A 48 -7.49 6.41 -2.11
N LYS A 49 -6.57 7.20 -2.65
CA LYS A 49 -6.71 8.64 -2.96
C LYS A 49 -6.30 8.87 -4.41
N THR A 50 -6.84 9.92 -5.04
CA THR A 50 -6.32 10.41 -6.33
C THR A 50 -4.86 10.86 -6.13
N PHE A 51 -3.98 10.54 -7.09
CA PHE A 51 -2.57 10.86 -6.97
C PHE A 51 -2.35 12.38 -6.91
N THR A 52 -2.96 13.11 -7.85
CA THR A 52 -3.08 14.57 -7.88
C THR A 52 -4.51 14.96 -8.26
N SER A 53 -4.91 16.20 -7.99
CA SER A 53 -6.23 16.72 -8.37
C SER A 53 -6.51 16.68 -9.88
N CYS A 54 -5.45 16.73 -10.68
CA CYS A 54 -5.53 16.69 -12.15
C CYS A 54 -5.57 15.26 -12.72
N SER A 55 -5.41 14.22 -11.90
CA SER A 55 -5.33 12.83 -12.38
C SER A 55 -6.60 12.04 -12.09
N THR A 56 -7.26 11.56 -13.15
CA THR A 56 -8.45 10.70 -13.03
C THR A 56 -8.12 9.20 -13.03
N ARG A 57 -6.88 8.84 -13.41
CA ARG A 57 -6.45 7.44 -13.63
C ARG A 57 -5.26 6.99 -12.79
N ALA A 58 -4.63 7.90 -12.03
CA ALA A 58 -3.56 7.56 -11.12
C ALA A 58 -3.97 7.76 -9.67
N PHE A 59 -3.53 6.84 -8.82
CA PHE A 59 -3.87 6.81 -7.41
C PHE A 59 -2.62 6.72 -6.54
N LYS A 60 -2.77 7.14 -5.27
CA LYS A 60 -1.86 6.82 -4.17
C LYS A 60 -2.63 6.12 -3.06
N PHE A 61 -1.94 5.30 -2.30
CA PHE A 61 -2.55 4.44 -1.27
C PHE A 61 -1.87 4.68 0.05
N GLU A 62 -2.59 5.32 0.98
CA GLU A 62 -2.08 5.62 2.32
C GLU A 62 -2.36 4.46 3.28
N TYR A 63 -1.38 4.07 4.06
CA TYR A 63 -1.51 3.03 5.07
C TYR A 63 -2.43 3.47 6.21
N SER A 64 -3.42 2.65 6.57
CA SER A 64 -4.48 3.10 7.47
C SER A 64 -4.02 3.37 8.90
N LEU A 65 -2.99 2.67 9.39
CA LEU A 65 -2.50 2.82 10.77
C LEU A 65 -1.46 3.93 10.92
N GLU A 66 -1.06 4.60 9.84
CA GLU A 66 -0.06 5.67 9.93
C GLU A 66 -0.25 6.75 8.84
N GLN A 67 -0.80 7.91 9.24
CA GLN A 67 -0.99 9.06 8.36
C GLN A 67 0.33 9.49 7.70
N GLY A 68 0.29 9.81 6.41
CA GLY A 68 1.45 10.21 5.63
C GLY A 68 2.34 9.06 5.16
N MET A 69 2.02 7.80 5.48
CA MET A 69 2.76 6.64 5.01
C MET A 69 2.04 6.00 3.82
N PHE A 70 2.72 5.90 2.68
CA PHE A 70 2.11 5.47 1.42
C PHE A 70 2.80 4.27 0.81
N LEU A 71 2.07 3.47 0.04
CA LEU A 71 2.67 2.52 -0.90
C LEU A 71 3.51 3.27 -1.93
N ALA A 72 4.73 2.79 -2.15
CA ALA A 72 5.68 3.34 -3.11
C ALA A 72 6.52 2.23 -3.75
N PHE A 73 7.19 2.55 -4.84
CA PHE A 73 8.18 1.67 -5.46
C PHE A 73 9.60 2.15 -5.19
N GLU A 74 10.49 1.22 -4.85
CA GLU A 74 11.93 1.45 -4.67
C GLU A 74 12.72 0.49 -5.56
N GLU A 75 13.78 0.99 -6.19
CA GLU A 75 14.70 0.15 -6.97
C GLU A 75 15.72 -0.52 -6.02
N GLU A 76 15.78 -1.85 -6.06
CA GLU A 76 16.75 -2.65 -5.31
C GLU A 76 17.48 -3.59 -6.27
N GLY A 77 18.66 -3.18 -6.71
CA GLY A 77 19.42 -3.88 -7.74
C GLY A 77 18.73 -3.82 -9.09
N CYS A 78 18.28 -4.97 -9.60
CA CYS A 78 17.48 -5.07 -10.83
C CYS A 78 15.97 -5.24 -10.57
N LEU A 79 15.54 -5.18 -9.30
CA LEU A 79 14.16 -5.37 -8.89
C LEU A 79 13.52 -4.02 -8.54
N ARG A 80 12.26 -3.87 -8.91
CA ARG A 80 11.41 -2.78 -8.43
C ARG A 80 10.50 -3.30 -7.33
N LYS A 81 10.81 -2.98 -6.08
CA LYS A 81 10.09 -3.48 -4.90
C LYS A 81 8.98 -2.55 -4.48
N LEU A 82 7.87 -3.12 -4.02
CA LEU A 82 6.79 -2.38 -3.38
C LEU A 82 7.12 -2.21 -1.89
N ILE A 83 7.13 -0.97 -1.41
CA ILE A 83 7.50 -0.59 -0.05
C ILE A 83 6.47 0.38 0.57
N LEU A 84 6.66 0.70 1.85
CA LEU A 84 6.01 1.85 2.49
C LEU A 84 7.00 3.00 2.63
N LYS A 85 6.57 4.20 2.25
CA LYS A 85 7.37 5.43 2.33
C LYS A 85 6.58 6.53 3.05
N LYS A 86 7.21 7.16 4.03
CA LYS A 86 6.65 8.26 4.80
C LYS A 86 6.94 9.58 4.11
N LEU A 87 5.91 10.40 3.90
CA LEU A 87 6.05 11.80 3.49
C LEU A 87 6.09 12.72 4.70
N SER A 88 6.86 13.79 4.57
CA SER A 88 7.02 14.79 5.63
C SER A 88 5.88 15.81 5.62
N LYS A 89 5.28 16.03 4.45
CA LYS A 89 4.23 17.02 4.20
C LYS A 89 3.09 16.39 3.42
N GLU A 90 1.85 16.79 3.72
CA GLU A 90 0.65 16.24 3.09
C GLU A 90 0.56 16.55 1.58
N ASP A 91 1.05 17.72 1.18
CA ASP A 91 1.03 18.20 -0.22
C ASP A 91 2.22 17.73 -1.05
N GLU A 92 3.13 16.96 -0.46
CA GLU A 92 4.30 16.43 -1.18
C GLU A 92 3.86 15.41 -2.24
N VAL A 93 4.33 15.61 -3.46
CA VAL A 93 4.06 14.71 -4.60
C VAL A 93 5.32 13.91 -4.88
N ASP A 94 5.20 12.60 -4.76
CA ASP A 94 6.25 11.64 -5.04
C ASP A 94 5.78 10.67 -6.13
N GLU A 95 6.37 10.74 -7.32
CA GLU A 95 6.01 9.89 -8.46
C GLU A 95 6.22 8.39 -8.17
N THR A 96 7.05 8.01 -7.19
CA THR A 96 7.21 6.60 -6.79
C THR A 96 5.95 6.00 -6.17
N MET A 97 5.03 6.84 -5.70
CA MET A 97 3.73 6.46 -5.11
C MET A 97 2.61 6.39 -6.15
N LYS A 98 2.89 6.77 -7.39
CA LYS A 98 1.91 6.80 -8.46
C LYS A 98 1.65 5.38 -8.97
N ILE A 99 0.42 4.92 -8.77
CA ILE A 99 -0.05 3.64 -9.29
C ILE A 99 -1.17 3.91 -10.30
N SER A 100 -0.98 3.43 -11.54
CA SER A 100 -1.95 3.52 -12.62
C SER A 100 -2.40 2.11 -13.00
N PHE A 101 -3.70 1.96 -13.29
CA PHE A 101 -4.31 0.71 -13.75
C PHE A 101 -4.76 0.86 -15.21
#